data_AF-A0A022XYI9-F1
#
_entry.id   AF-A0A022XYI9-F1
#
_cell.length_a   1.000
_cell.length_b   1.000
_cell.length_c   1.000
_cell.angle_alpha   90.00
_cell.angle_beta   90.00
_cell.angle_gamma   90.00
#
_symmetry.space_group_name_H-M   'P 1'
#
loop_
_entity.id
_entity.type
_entity.pdbx_description
1 polymer ?
#
loop_
_entity_poly.entity_id
_entity_poly.type
_entity_poly.pdbx_seq_one_letter_code
_entity_poly.pdbx_strand_id
1 'polypeptide(L)'
;MAPTLTHTDSLEAQDPNIHKNEKKQKSRRPANTAFRQQRLKAWQPILTPKTVLPLFFIMGIIFAPIGGLLIYASSQVEELIFDYSNCKDAPVGKDNAKDARANVRASFKTQSKGDTPYQWYKNDDVDVTLDNGVHINTTVCSLIFDIPNDIGAPVYLYYRLTNFYQNHRRYVKSLDLDQLKGVAVPNATIGTSTCDPLRLDPKGKAYYPCGLIANSVFNDTILEPRRIGGGNDGNQTYPMTNKGISWSSDKDLYKPTKYSYDQVSPPPNWIKRYPDGYTEKNPPPNVQEWEELQVWMRTAGLPTFSKLARRNDGDRMLAGSYQIDIQDSMFNLF
;
A
#
# COMPACT_ATOMS: atom_id res chain seq x y z
N MET A 1 11.76 -62.60 -42.03
CA MET A 1 11.57 -61.36 -41.22
C MET A 1 10.08 -61.10 -41.16
N ALA A 2 9.49 -61.28 -39.98
CA ALA A 2 8.07 -61.00 -39.77
C ALA A 2 7.84 -59.48 -39.82
N PRO A 3 6.74 -59.00 -40.43
CA PRO A 3 6.43 -57.58 -40.44
C PRO A 3 6.08 -57.12 -39.03
N THR A 4 6.74 -56.06 -38.59
CA THR A 4 6.53 -55.40 -37.30
C THR A 4 5.09 -54.91 -37.22
N LEU A 5 4.32 -55.45 -36.26
CA LEU A 5 2.99 -54.95 -35.91
C LEU A 5 3.14 -53.54 -35.33
N THR A 6 2.89 -52.52 -36.14
CA THR A 6 2.78 -51.14 -35.67
C THR A 6 1.50 -50.99 -34.88
N HIS A 7 1.64 -50.59 -33.61
CA HIS A 7 0.50 -50.35 -32.72
C HIS A 7 -0.31 -49.18 -33.29
N THR A 8 -1.63 -49.34 -33.43
CA THR A 8 -2.53 -48.38 -34.10
C THR A 8 -2.60 -46.99 -33.44
N ASP A 9 -1.91 -46.79 -32.32
CA ASP A 9 -1.86 -45.56 -31.54
C ASP A 9 -0.56 -44.75 -31.73
N SER A 10 0.38 -45.19 -32.57
CA SER A 10 1.59 -44.43 -32.88
C SER A 10 1.30 -43.23 -33.79
N LEU A 11 1.92 -42.08 -33.52
CA LEU A 11 1.84 -40.86 -34.35
C LEU A 11 2.24 -41.10 -35.82
N GLU A 12 3.09 -42.10 -36.09
CA GLU A 12 3.46 -42.52 -37.46
C GLU A 12 2.27 -43.03 -38.28
N ALA A 13 1.24 -43.58 -37.64
CA ALA A 13 0.03 -44.05 -38.34
C ALA A 13 -0.87 -42.89 -38.84
N GLN A 14 -0.54 -41.64 -38.48
CA GLN A 14 -1.28 -40.43 -38.88
C GLN A 14 -0.62 -39.66 -40.03
N ASP A 15 0.51 -40.11 -40.59
CA ASP A 15 1.10 -39.47 -41.77
C ASP A 15 0.25 -39.74 -43.03
N PRO A 16 -0.36 -38.70 -43.65
CA PRO A 16 -1.19 -38.87 -44.84
C PRO A 16 -0.40 -39.32 -46.09
N ASN A 17 0.93 -39.36 -46.04
CA ASN A 17 1.78 -39.64 -47.21
C ASN A 17 2.17 -41.12 -47.40
N ILE A 18 1.85 -42.02 -46.47
CA ILE A 18 2.35 -43.42 -46.51
C ILE A 18 1.56 -44.34 -47.48
N HIS A 19 0.30 -44.02 -47.83
CA HIS A 19 -0.50 -44.85 -48.75
C HIS A 19 -1.00 -44.06 -49.97
N LYS A 20 -0.14 -43.88 -50.97
CA LYS A 20 -0.46 -43.13 -52.19
C LYS A 20 -1.02 -43.96 -53.36
N ASN A 21 -1.25 -45.27 -53.23
CA ASN A 21 -1.67 -46.09 -54.40
C ASN A 21 -2.67 -47.21 -54.09
N GLU A 22 -3.78 -46.91 -53.41
CA GLU A 22 -5.00 -47.73 -53.51
C GLU A 22 -6.23 -46.83 -53.66
N LYS A 23 -7.13 -47.17 -54.60
CA LYS A 23 -8.37 -46.43 -54.89
C LYS A 23 -9.26 -46.42 -53.63
N LYS A 24 -9.23 -45.34 -52.85
CA LYS A 24 -10.12 -45.15 -51.69
C LYS A 24 -11.58 -45.18 -52.12
N GLN A 25 -12.27 -46.27 -51.77
CA GLN A 25 -13.73 -46.36 -51.86
C GLN A 25 -14.35 -45.15 -51.13
N LYS A 26 -15.21 -44.36 -51.80
CA LYS A 26 -15.87 -43.19 -51.20
C LYS A 26 -16.82 -43.64 -50.09
N SER A 27 -16.27 -43.77 -48.89
CA SER A 27 -17.03 -44.05 -47.68
C SER A 27 -17.40 -42.74 -46.99
N ARG A 28 -18.69 -42.54 -46.72
CA ARG A 28 -19.21 -41.44 -45.88
C ARG A 28 -19.06 -41.74 -44.38
N ARG A 29 -18.43 -42.86 -44.02
CA ARG A 29 -18.27 -43.27 -42.63
C ARG A 29 -17.22 -42.36 -41.96
N PRO A 30 -17.54 -41.77 -40.79
CA PRO A 30 -16.58 -40.97 -40.06
C PRO A 30 -15.36 -41.81 -39.66
N ALA A 31 -14.19 -41.18 -39.64
CA ALA A 31 -12.94 -41.83 -39.26
C ALA A 31 -13.03 -42.43 -37.85
N ASN A 32 -12.58 -43.67 -37.70
CA ASN A 32 -12.65 -44.46 -36.47
C ASN A 32 -11.48 -44.12 -35.53
N THR A 33 -11.42 -42.87 -35.05
CA THR A 33 -10.39 -42.41 -34.11
C THR A 33 -10.99 -42.11 -32.75
N ALA A 34 -10.24 -42.34 -31.67
CA ALA A 34 -10.70 -42.14 -30.29
C ALA A 34 -11.22 -40.70 -30.03
N PHE A 35 -10.60 -39.70 -30.66
CA PHE A 35 -11.05 -38.30 -30.59
C PHE A 35 -12.40 -38.09 -31.28
N ARG A 36 -12.55 -38.51 -32.54
CA ARG A 36 -13.78 -38.30 -33.33
C ARG A 36 -14.96 -39.14 -32.85
N GLN A 37 -14.69 -40.25 -32.16
CA GLN A 37 -15.69 -41.11 -31.56
C GLN A 37 -15.97 -40.83 -30.09
N GLN A 38 -15.35 -39.80 -29.50
CA GLN A 38 -15.51 -39.44 -28.08
C GLN A 38 -15.14 -40.60 -27.12
N ARG A 39 -14.11 -41.37 -27.49
CA ARG A 39 -13.55 -42.48 -26.71
C ARG A 39 -12.14 -42.16 -26.21
N LEU A 40 -11.86 -40.88 -25.97
CA LEU A 40 -10.60 -40.47 -25.34
C LEU A 40 -10.50 -41.09 -23.95
N LYS A 41 -9.28 -41.38 -23.51
CA LYS A 41 -9.02 -41.86 -22.14
C LYS A 41 -9.44 -40.77 -21.17
N ALA A 42 -10.59 -40.97 -20.55
CA ALA A 42 -11.11 -40.10 -19.49
C ALA A 42 -10.92 -40.78 -18.14
N TRP A 43 -10.53 -40.01 -17.14
CA TRP A 43 -10.62 -40.43 -15.75
C TRP A 43 -11.92 -39.87 -15.17
N GLN A 44 -12.78 -40.76 -14.68
CA GLN A 44 -14.02 -40.38 -14.00
C GLN A 44 -13.83 -40.64 -12.51
N PRO A 45 -13.61 -39.60 -11.69
CA PRO A 45 -13.44 -39.77 -10.25
C PRO A 45 -14.78 -40.15 -9.63
N ILE A 46 -14.92 -41.42 -9.24
CA ILE A 46 -16.06 -41.87 -8.44
C ILE A 46 -15.76 -41.54 -6.97
N LEU A 47 -16.47 -40.54 -6.44
CA LEU A 47 -16.37 -40.11 -5.05
C LEU A 47 -17.04 -41.17 -4.16
N THR A 48 -16.25 -42.10 -3.64
CA THR A 48 -16.71 -43.10 -2.67
C THR A 48 -16.13 -42.77 -1.29
N PRO A 49 -16.75 -43.21 -0.18
CA PRO A 49 -16.20 -42.98 1.16
C PRO A 49 -14.75 -43.46 1.30
N LYS A 50 -14.36 -44.53 0.59
CA LYS A 50 -12.99 -45.08 0.58
C LYS A 50 -11.95 -44.17 -0.08
N THR A 51 -12.35 -43.32 -1.03
CA THR A 51 -11.45 -42.36 -1.70
C THR A 51 -11.51 -40.98 -1.05
N VAL A 52 -12.68 -40.58 -0.57
CA VAL A 52 -12.92 -39.25 -0.01
C VAL A 52 -12.42 -39.12 1.43
N LEU A 53 -12.60 -40.14 2.28
CA LEU A 53 -12.16 -40.06 3.69
C LEU A 53 -10.64 -39.89 3.82
N PRO A 54 -9.78 -40.69 3.14
CA PRO A 54 -8.34 -40.49 3.22
C PRO A 54 -7.90 -39.11 2.71
N LEU A 55 -8.55 -38.59 1.65
CA LEU A 55 -8.27 -37.26 1.13
C LEU A 55 -8.51 -36.17 2.19
N PHE A 56 -9.63 -36.22 2.91
CA PHE A 56 -9.92 -35.27 3.98
C PHE A 56 -8.95 -35.40 5.16
N PHE A 57 -8.57 -36.63 5.54
CA PHE A 57 -7.56 -36.83 6.59
C PHE A 57 -6.20 -36.25 6.19
N ILE A 58 -5.77 -36.45 4.94
CA ILE A 58 -4.52 -35.86 4.41
C ILE A 58 -4.60 -34.33 4.43
N MET A 59 -5.70 -33.73 3.95
CA MET A 59 -5.87 -32.27 4.03
C MET A 59 -5.86 -31.78 5.47
N GLY A 60 -6.50 -32.51 6.40
CA GLY A 60 -6.50 -32.16 7.82
C GLY A 60 -5.10 -32.21 8.44
N ILE A 61 -4.32 -33.25 8.16
CA ILE A 61 -2.94 -33.41 8.64
C ILE A 61 -2.03 -32.29 8.08
N ILE A 62 -2.31 -31.77 6.88
CA ILE A 62 -1.54 -30.68 6.29
C ILE A 62 -2.00 -29.32 6.84
N PHE A 63 -3.31 -29.05 6.88
CA PHE A 63 -3.85 -27.74 7.26
C PHE A 63 -3.87 -27.49 8.76
N ALA A 64 -3.98 -28.52 9.60
CA ALA A 64 -3.92 -28.35 11.06
C ALA A 64 -2.59 -27.74 11.55
N PRO A 65 -1.40 -28.28 11.19
CA PRO A 65 -0.13 -27.68 11.61
C PRO A 65 0.11 -26.31 10.96
N ILE A 66 -0.28 -26.13 9.69
CA ILE A 66 -0.19 -24.81 9.02
C ILE A 66 -1.06 -23.79 9.76
N GLY A 67 -2.31 -24.14 10.08
CA GLY A 67 -3.21 -23.27 10.84
C GLY A 67 -2.67 -22.94 12.23
N GLY A 68 -2.14 -23.93 12.95
CA GLY A 68 -1.48 -23.73 14.24
C GLY A 68 -0.27 -22.78 14.15
N LEU A 69 0.59 -22.97 13.14
CA LEU A 69 1.74 -22.09 12.88
C LEU A 69 1.30 -20.65 12.56
N LEU A 70 0.27 -20.48 11.74
CA LEU A 70 -0.25 -19.16 11.37
C LEU A 70 -0.87 -18.44 12.57
N ILE A 71 -1.62 -19.14 13.42
CA ILE A 71 -2.18 -18.58 14.66
C ILE A 71 -1.06 -18.17 15.60
N TYR A 72 -0.06 -19.04 15.79
CA TYR A 72 1.11 -18.73 16.63
C TYR A 72 1.85 -17.50 16.11
N ALA A 73 2.15 -17.43 14.81
CA ALA A 73 2.81 -16.27 14.21
C ALA A 73 1.97 -14.99 14.38
N SER A 74 0.64 -15.08 14.20
CA SER A 74 -0.27 -13.94 14.38
C SER A 74 -0.33 -13.46 15.84
N SER A 75 -0.22 -14.36 16.83
CA SER A 75 -0.23 -13.97 18.25
C SER A 75 1.10 -13.37 18.72
N GLN A 76 2.17 -13.45 17.92
CA GLN A 76 3.45 -12.81 18.23
C GLN A 76 3.52 -11.34 17.82
N VAL A 77 2.57 -10.86 17.01
CA VAL A 77 2.51 -9.48 16.53
C VAL A 77 2.01 -8.57 17.66
N GLU A 78 2.79 -7.52 17.94
CA GLU A 78 2.42 -6.47 18.88
C GLU A 78 1.98 -5.22 18.10
N GLU A 79 0.82 -4.66 18.42
CA GLU A 79 0.29 -3.48 17.75
C GLU A 79 -0.28 -2.46 18.74
N LEU A 80 -0.15 -1.18 18.38
CA LEU A 80 -0.85 -0.08 19.03
C LEU A 80 -1.45 0.82 17.96
N ILE A 81 -2.75 1.05 18.06
CA ILE A 81 -3.52 1.95 17.21
C ILE A 81 -4.03 3.08 18.09
N PHE A 82 -3.71 4.31 17.72
CA PHE A 82 -4.19 5.53 18.37
C PHE A 82 -5.01 6.33 17.35
N ASP A 83 -6.31 6.48 17.59
CA ASP A 83 -7.19 7.32 16.76
C ASP A 83 -7.07 8.80 17.18
N TYR A 84 -6.50 9.61 16.29
CA TYR A 84 -6.31 11.04 16.50
C TYR A 84 -7.24 11.91 15.63
N SER A 85 -8.26 11.32 14.98
CA SER A 85 -9.14 12.03 14.04
C SER A 85 -9.81 13.27 14.64
N ASN A 86 -10.17 13.21 15.93
CA ASN A 86 -10.81 14.32 16.65
C ASN A 86 -9.82 15.16 17.47
N CYS A 87 -8.53 15.17 17.08
CA CYS A 87 -7.52 15.92 17.83
C CYS A 87 -7.79 17.44 17.86
N LYS A 88 -8.57 17.98 16.91
CA LYS A 88 -9.02 19.38 16.97
C LYS A 88 -9.80 19.72 18.24
N ASP A 89 -10.47 18.72 18.83
CA ASP A 89 -11.22 18.81 20.08
C ASP A 89 -10.35 18.49 21.31
N ALA A 90 -9.08 18.16 21.12
CA ALA A 90 -8.14 17.93 22.21
C ALA A 90 -7.85 19.26 22.95
N PRO A 91 -7.54 19.20 24.25
CA PRO A 91 -7.23 20.39 25.03
C PRO A 91 -5.92 21.04 24.55
N VAL A 92 -5.86 22.36 24.65
CA VAL A 92 -4.67 23.14 24.29
C VAL A 92 -3.64 23.07 25.42
N GLY A 93 -2.40 22.75 25.06
CA GLY A 93 -1.27 22.73 25.97
C GLY A 93 -1.11 21.43 26.75
N LYS A 94 0.16 21.09 27.04
CA LYS A 94 0.54 19.83 27.69
C LYS A 94 -0.04 19.67 29.09
N ASP A 95 -0.15 20.76 29.86
CA ASP A 95 -0.66 20.73 31.23
C ASP A 95 -2.13 20.33 31.31
N ASN A 96 -2.86 20.47 30.20
CA ASN A 96 -4.27 20.11 30.10
C ASN A 96 -4.51 18.75 29.44
N ALA A 97 -3.46 17.95 29.23
CA ALA A 97 -3.56 16.69 28.49
C ALA A 97 -4.67 15.78 29.05
N LYS A 98 -5.54 15.31 28.16
CA LYS A 98 -6.74 14.53 28.51
C LYS A 98 -6.46 13.04 28.30
N ASP A 99 -7.10 12.19 29.11
CA ASP A 99 -7.12 10.74 28.87
C ASP A 99 -7.73 10.43 27.49
N ALA A 100 -7.00 9.62 26.73
CA ALA A 100 -7.34 9.23 25.37
C ALA A 100 -7.52 7.71 25.22
N ARG A 101 -7.63 6.96 26.32
CA ARG A 101 -7.76 5.49 26.30
C ARG A 101 -8.89 4.98 25.40
N ALA A 102 -10.01 5.71 25.29
CA ALA A 102 -11.12 5.35 24.42
C ALA A 102 -10.75 5.32 22.92
N ASN A 103 -9.72 6.06 22.52
CA ASN A 103 -9.23 6.16 21.15
C ASN A 103 -8.11 5.14 20.85
N VAL A 104 -7.69 4.38 21.86
CA VAL A 104 -6.54 3.47 21.74
C VAL A 104 -7.00 2.02 21.70
N ARG A 105 -6.43 1.26 20.77
CA ARG A 105 -6.52 -0.20 20.72
C ARG A 105 -5.10 -0.74 20.70
N ALA A 106 -4.78 -1.58 21.68
CA ALA A 106 -3.44 -2.13 21.84
C ALA A 106 -3.51 -3.63 22.04
N SER A 107 -2.57 -4.34 21.41
CA SER A 107 -2.34 -5.77 21.54
C SER A 107 -0.86 -5.99 21.81
N PHE A 108 -0.52 -6.31 23.05
CA PHE A 108 0.85 -6.58 23.51
C PHE A 108 0.94 -7.97 24.14
N LYS A 109 2.14 -8.55 24.17
CA LYS A 109 2.37 -9.85 24.84
C LYS A 109 2.23 -9.75 26.35
N THR A 110 2.58 -8.59 26.92
CA THR A 110 2.52 -8.32 28.35
C THR A 110 1.30 -7.46 28.66
N GLN A 111 0.58 -7.80 29.73
CA GLN A 111 -0.50 -6.92 30.22
C GLN A 111 0.10 -5.61 30.75
N SER A 112 -0.44 -4.49 30.29
CA SER A 112 -0.09 -3.17 30.82
C SER A 112 -0.36 -3.14 32.33
N LYS A 113 0.60 -2.64 33.12
CA LYS A 113 0.57 -2.71 34.58
C LYS A 113 -0.45 -1.77 35.27
N GLY A 114 -1.18 -0.91 34.52
CA GLY A 114 -2.05 0.16 35.08
C GLY A 114 -1.22 1.24 35.81
N ASP A 115 -1.46 2.55 35.81
CA ASP A 115 -2.58 3.45 35.48
C ASP A 115 -2.30 4.30 34.22
N THR A 116 -3.33 4.83 33.57
CA THR A 116 -3.36 5.49 32.23
C THR A 116 -2.13 6.31 31.77
N PRO A 117 -1.38 5.83 30.75
CA PRO A 117 -0.38 6.63 30.05
C PRO A 117 -0.89 7.20 28.71
N TYR A 118 -2.10 6.83 28.28
CA TYR A 118 -2.66 7.30 27.02
C TYR A 118 -3.25 8.69 27.19
N GLN A 119 -2.55 9.69 26.68
CA GLN A 119 -3.01 11.07 26.76
C GLN A 119 -2.84 11.75 25.42
N TRP A 120 -3.59 12.82 25.22
CA TRP A 120 -3.42 13.67 24.07
C TRP A 120 -3.69 15.13 24.42
N TYR A 121 -3.03 16.01 23.69
CA TYR A 121 -3.27 17.45 23.72
C TYR A 121 -2.89 18.01 22.36
N LYS A 122 -3.26 19.27 22.12
CA LYS A 122 -2.87 20.00 20.92
C LYS A 122 -2.16 21.29 21.26
N ASN A 123 -1.37 21.78 20.32
CA ASN A 123 -0.86 23.15 20.31
C ASN A 123 -1.33 23.78 19.01
N ASP A 124 -2.12 24.84 19.11
CA ASP A 124 -2.60 25.61 17.95
C ASP A 124 -1.53 26.66 17.54
N ASP A 125 -1.61 27.13 16.30
CA ASP A 125 -0.76 28.20 15.74
C ASP A 125 0.75 27.97 15.86
N VAL A 126 1.19 26.72 15.71
CA VAL A 126 2.61 26.38 15.67
C VAL A 126 3.15 26.67 14.27
N ASP A 127 4.16 27.55 14.20
CA ASP A 127 4.91 27.81 12.96
C ASP A 127 5.81 26.61 12.66
N VAL A 128 5.55 25.96 11.53
CA VAL A 128 6.28 24.79 11.04
C VAL A 128 6.84 25.08 9.66
N THR A 129 8.11 24.73 9.47
CA THR A 129 8.76 24.72 8.16
C THR A 129 8.57 23.36 7.49
N LEU A 130 7.92 23.36 6.33
CA LEU A 130 7.77 22.17 5.48
C LEU A 130 9.11 21.79 4.81
N ASP A 131 9.19 20.57 4.27
CA ASP A 131 10.40 20.04 3.59
C ASP A 131 10.92 20.94 2.46
N ASN A 132 10.04 21.75 1.86
CA ASN A 132 10.38 22.68 0.78
C ASN A 132 10.69 24.12 1.27
N GLY A 133 10.85 24.31 2.58
CA GLY A 133 11.20 25.60 3.18
C GLY A 133 10.03 26.59 3.35
N VAL A 134 8.80 26.16 3.05
CA VAL A 134 7.60 27.00 3.24
C VAL A 134 7.15 26.94 4.71
N HIS A 135 6.91 28.11 5.30
CA HIS A 135 6.39 28.25 6.65
C HIS A 135 4.86 28.22 6.65
N ILE A 136 4.28 27.38 7.50
CA ILE A 136 2.84 27.30 7.71
C ILE A 136 2.51 27.28 9.20
N ASN A 137 1.43 27.96 9.58
CA ASN A 137 0.84 27.79 10.90
C ASN A 137 -0.09 26.57 10.88
N THR A 138 0.16 25.63 11.78
CA THR A 138 -0.58 24.37 11.88
C THR A 138 -0.85 24.02 13.34
N THR A 139 -1.85 23.18 13.56
CA THR A 139 -2.10 22.56 14.86
C THR A 139 -1.24 21.31 14.99
N VAL A 140 -0.48 21.21 16.08
CA VAL A 140 0.30 20.01 16.40
C VAL A 140 -0.44 19.17 17.43
N CYS A 141 -0.74 17.93 17.06
CA CYS A 141 -1.37 16.91 17.87
C CYS A 141 -0.31 16.06 18.55
N SER A 142 -0.21 16.16 19.87
CA SER A 142 0.72 15.37 20.67
C SER A 142 0.00 14.19 21.29
N LEU A 143 0.44 12.98 20.92
CA LEU A 143 -0.10 11.71 21.41
C LEU A 143 0.92 11.09 22.37
N ILE A 144 0.49 10.80 23.59
CA ILE A 144 1.29 10.13 24.60
C ILE A 144 0.74 8.72 24.77
N PHE A 145 1.61 7.71 24.73
CA PHE A 145 1.25 6.31 24.89
C PHE A 145 2.37 5.52 25.54
N ASP A 146 2.04 4.38 26.13
CA ASP A 146 3.01 3.49 26.79
C ASP A 146 3.20 2.20 26.02
N ILE A 147 4.43 1.73 26.03
CA ILE A 147 4.84 0.44 25.49
C ILE A 147 5.23 -0.45 26.68
N PRO A 148 4.46 -1.51 26.99
CA PRO A 148 4.62 -2.26 28.24
C PRO A 148 5.84 -3.19 28.29
N ASN A 149 6.39 -3.57 27.13
CA ASN A 149 7.55 -4.43 26.99
C ASN A 149 8.39 -4.02 25.78
N ASP A 150 9.67 -4.38 25.78
CA ASP A 150 10.56 -4.12 24.63
C ASP A 150 10.01 -4.78 23.36
N ILE A 151 9.92 -4.01 22.27
CA ILE A 151 9.54 -4.47 20.94
C ILE A 151 10.81 -4.64 20.11
N GLY A 152 11.04 -5.85 19.58
CA GLY A 152 12.19 -6.14 18.71
C GLY A 152 12.08 -5.45 17.34
N ALA A 153 13.21 -5.22 16.69
CA ALA A 153 13.24 -4.75 15.31
C ALA A 153 12.69 -5.82 14.33
N PRO A 154 12.03 -5.43 13.23
CA PRO A 154 11.73 -4.07 12.80
C PRO A 154 10.45 -3.48 13.43
N VAL A 155 10.45 -2.17 13.67
CA VAL A 155 9.28 -1.41 14.13
C VAL A 155 8.76 -0.53 12.99
N TYR A 156 7.47 -0.66 12.70
CA TYR A 156 6.81 0.06 11.62
C TYR A 156 5.76 1.03 12.15
N LEU A 157 5.73 2.23 11.59
CA LEU A 157 4.72 3.25 11.88
C LEU A 157 3.83 3.44 10.65
N TYR A 158 2.56 3.10 10.81
CA TYR A 158 1.54 3.26 9.77
C TYR A 158 0.57 4.37 10.15
N TYR A 159 0.11 5.13 9.16
CA TYR A 159 -1.16 5.84 9.29
C TYR A 159 -2.28 4.96 8.72
N ARG A 160 -3.46 5.04 9.33
CA ARG A 160 -4.64 4.27 8.95
C ARG A 160 -5.77 5.24 8.62
N LEU A 161 -6.33 5.08 7.44
CA LEU A 161 -7.53 5.82 7.02
C LEU A 161 -8.71 4.85 6.97
N THR A 162 -9.85 5.30 7.45
CA THR A 162 -11.14 4.60 7.36
C THR A 162 -12.10 5.41 6.52
N ASN A 163 -13.01 4.72 5.82
CA ASN A 163 -14.03 5.37 4.98
C ASN A 163 -13.44 6.24 3.85
N PHE A 164 -12.23 5.90 3.35
CA PHE A 164 -11.60 6.57 2.22
C PHE A 164 -11.56 5.61 1.01
N TYR A 165 -12.28 5.93 -0.07
CA TYR A 165 -12.46 5.02 -1.21
C TYR A 165 -11.39 5.18 -2.30
N GLN A 166 -10.14 4.78 -2.03
CA GLN A 166 -9.08 4.74 -3.05
C GLN A 166 -9.41 3.76 -4.19
N ASN A 167 -10.27 2.77 -3.95
CA ASN A 167 -10.67 1.74 -4.92
C ASN A 167 -11.76 2.19 -5.90
N HIS A 168 -12.27 3.42 -5.79
CA HIS A 168 -13.30 3.90 -6.70
C HIS A 168 -12.78 3.95 -8.15
N ARG A 169 -13.54 3.40 -9.12
CA ARG A 169 -13.10 3.23 -10.52
C ARG A 169 -12.52 4.51 -11.15
N ARG A 170 -13.12 5.67 -10.89
CA ARG A 170 -12.62 6.96 -11.41
C ARG A 170 -11.35 7.41 -10.71
N TYR A 171 -11.23 7.15 -9.40
CA TYR A 171 -10.07 7.54 -8.61
C TYR A 171 -8.82 6.78 -9.05
N VAL A 172 -8.89 5.46 -9.15
CA VAL A 172 -7.77 4.58 -9.56
C VAL A 172 -7.23 4.93 -10.95
N LYS A 173 -8.10 5.40 -11.86
CA LYS A 173 -7.69 5.77 -13.22
C LYS A 173 -7.12 7.18 -13.32
N SER A 174 -7.33 8.03 -12.32
CA SER A 174 -7.01 9.45 -12.38
C SER A 174 -5.54 9.70 -12.04
N LEU A 175 -4.67 9.32 -12.97
CA LEU A 175 -3.23 9.56 -12.99
C LEU A 175 -2.72 9.50 -14.45
N ASP A 176 -1.53 10.05 -14.69
CA ASP A 176 -0.82 9.93 -15.96
C ASP A 176 0.54 9.26 -15.73
N LEU A 177 0.76 8.10 -16.37
CA LEU A 177 1.97 7.30 -16.12
C LEU A 177 3.22 7.92 -16.76
N ASP A 178 3.09 8.62 -17.87
CA ASP A 178 4.24 9.20 -18.57
C ASP A 178 4.79 10.40 -17.79
N GLN A 179 3.91 11.19 -17.19
CA GLN A 179 4.28 12.23 -16.24
C GLN A 179 5.05 11.66 -15.04
N LEU A 180 4.59 10.54 -14.45
CA LEU A 180 5.27 9.91 -13.31
C LEU A 180 6.63 9.30 -13.70
N LYS A 181 6.78 8.86 -14.96
CA LYS A 181 8.07 8.45 -15.56
C LYS A 181 8.97 9.64 -15.94
N GLY A 182 8.60 10.86 -15.56
CA GLY A 182 9.39 12.07 -15.78
C GLY A 182 9.29 12.66 -17.19
N VAL A 183 8.35 12.22 -18.02
CA VAL A 183 8.14 12.78 -19.36
C VAL A 183 7.39 14.11 -19.25
N ALA A 184 7.90 15.15 -19.91
CA ALA A 184 7.20 16.43 -20.04
C ALA A 184 6.09 16.32 -21.11
N VAL A 185 4.93 15.83 -20.71
CA VAL A 185 3.75 15.66 -21.58
C VAL A 185 3.11 17.02 -21.90
N PRO A 186 2.80 17.35 -23.16
CA PRO A 186 2.16 18.61 -23.52
C PRO A 186 0.77 18.80 -22.90
N ASN A 187 0.39 20.06 -22.61
CA ASN A 187 -0.90 20.41 -22.00
C ASN A 187 -2.11 19.88 -22.80
N ALA A 188 -2.02 19.86 -24.14
CA ALA A 188 -3.10 19.34 -25.00
C ALA A 188 -3.35 17.83 -24.78
N THR A 189 -2.28 17.04 -24.61
CA THR A 189 -2.36 15.61 -24.33
C THR A 189 -2.88 15.37 -22.92
N ILE A 190 -2.40 16.12 -21.92
CA ILE A 190 -2.91 16.04 -20.54
C ILE A 190 -4.40 16.40 -20.48
N GLY A 191 -4.85 17.38 -21.26
CA GLY A 191 -6.26 17.80 -21.33
C GLY A 191 -7.23 16.69 -21.76
N THR A 192 -6.76 15.66 -22.47
CA THR A 192 -7.55 14.49 -22.89
C THR A 192 -7.18 13.20 -22.17
N SER A 193 -6.24 13.27 -21.23
CA SER A 193 -5.73 12.12 -20.47
C SER A 193 -6.74 11.56 -19.46
N THR A 194 -6.32 10.46 -18.81
CA THR A 194 -7.06 9.79 -17.74
C THR A 194 -7.08 10.57 -16.43
N CYS A 195 -6.32 11.66 -16.28
CA CYS A 195 -6.29 12.55 -15.10
C CYS A 195 -7.60 13.33 -14.82
N ASP A 196 -8.73 12.93 -15.39
CA ASP A 196 -10.04 13.54 -15.14
C ASP A 196 -10.40 13.48 -13.65
N PRO A 197 -10.95 14.56 -13.04
CA PRO A 197 -11.15 15.91 -13.59
C PRO A 197 -9.95 16.85 -13.45
N LEU A 198 -8.93 16.48 -12.66
CA LEU A 198 -7.79 17.34 -12.32
C LEU A 198 -6.67 17.23 -13.35
N ARG A 199 -6.96 17.74 -14.56
CA ARG A 199 -6.01 17.75 -15.68
C ARG A 199 -5.24 19.06 -15.79
N LEU A 200 -5.97 20.16 -15.94
CA LEU A 200 -5.44 21.49 -16.21
C LEU A 200 -5.96 22.51 -15.19
N ASP A 201 -5.11 23.46 -14.83
CA ASP A 201 -5.44 24.68 -14.10
C ASP A 201 -6.40 25.54 -14.94
N PRO A 202 -7.28 26.36 -14.32
CA PRO A 202 -8.00 27.47 -14.99
C PRO A 202 -7.19 28.28 -16.02
N LYS A 203 -5.87 28.43 -15.84
CA LYS A 203 -4.95 29.11 -16.78
C LYS A 203 -4.49 28.25 -17.97
N GLY A 204 -4.95 27.00 -18.08
CA GLY A 204 -4.58 26.06 -19.16
C GLY A 204 -3.23 25.37 -18.98
N LYS A 205 -2.60 25.47 -17.80
CA LYS A 205 -1.36 24.74 -17.45
C LYS A 205 -1.69 23.36 -16.92
N ALA A 206 -0.89 22.34 -17.26
CA ALA A 206 -1.07 21.00 -16.72
C ALA A 206 -0.77 20.95 -15.23
N TYR A 207 -1.58 20.21 -14.47
CA TYR A 207 -1.23 19.88 -13.09
C TYR A 207 -0.08 18.87 -13.07
N TYR A 208 0.90 19.07 -12.19
CA TYR A 208 1.97 18.12 -11.96
C TYR A 208 2.09 17.83 -10.46
N PRO A 209 1.97 16.56 -10.02
CA PRO A 209 1.38 15.44 -10.74
C PRO A 209 -0.14 15.62 -10.91
N CYS A 210 -0.71 15.23 -12.06
CA CYS A 210 -2.14 15.35 -12.35
C CYS A 210 -2.96 14.21 -11.73
N GLY A 211 -4.27 14.45 -11.62
CA GLY A 211 -5.25 13.46 -11.22
C GLY A 211 -5.63 13.46 -9.74
N LEU A 212 -6.69 12.72 -9.43
CA LEU A 212 -7.32 12.69 -8.10
C LEU A 212 -6.42 12.07 -7.03
N ILE A 213 -5.60 11.08 -7.41
CA ILE A 213 -4.76 10.36 -6.46
C ILE A 213 -3.71 11.31 -5.88
N ALA A 214 -2.94 11.99 -6.74
CA ALA A 214 -1.92 12.94 -6.32
C ALA A 214 -2.51 14.16 -5.60
N ASN A 215 -3.67 14.65 -6.04
CA ASN A 215 -4.32 15.78 -5.37
C ASN A 215 -4.76 15.47 -3.94
N SER A 216 -5.16 14.24 -3.65
CA SER A 216 -5.68 13.85 -2.33
C SER A 216 -4.64 13.17 -1.45
N VAL A 217 -3.35 13.41 -1.68
CA VAL A 217 -2.25 12.90 -0.85
C VAL A 217 -2.46 13.25 0.61
N PHE A 218 -2.28 12.25 1.47
CA PHE A 218 -2.25 12.42 2.91
C PHE A 218 -1.11 13.38 3.29
N ASN A 219 -1.45 14.46 4.01
CA ASN A 219 -0.56 15.60 4.22
C ASN A 219 -0.18 15.83 5.69
N ASP A 220 -0.65 15.01 6.64
CA ASP A 220 -0.17 15.11 8.02
C ASP A 220 1.29 14.68 8.08
N THR A 221 2.09 15.45 8.81
CA THR A 221 3.51 15.12 9.01
C THR A 221 3.68 14.49 10.38
N ILE A 222 4.01 13.20 10.38
CA ILE A 222 4.18 12.40 11.61
C ILE A 222 5.66 12.46 11.99
N LEU A 223 5.96 12.99 13.17
CA LEU A 223 7.34 13.09 13.69
C LEU A 223 7.79 11.79 14.37
N GLU A 224 9.09 11.69 14.64
CA GLU A 224 9.68 10.54 15.31
C GLU A 224 9.21 10.44 16.77
N PRO A 225 8.90 9.22 17.28
CA PRO A 225 8.50 9.04 18.66
C PRO A 225 9.63 9.46 19.62
N ARG A 226 9.27 10.14 20.71
CA ARG A 226 10.20 10.55 21.75
C ARG A 226 9.85 9.87 23.06
N ARG A 227 10.77 9.11 23.63
CA ARG A 227 10.58 8.47 24.94
C ARG A 227 10.58 9.55 26.02
N ILE A 228 9.54 9.55 26.87
CA ILE A 228 9.35 10.50 27.96
C ILE A 228 9.52 9.78 29.31
N GLY A 229 10.11 10.48 30.30
CA GLY A 229 10.18 9.98 31.69
C GLY A 229 11.25 8.90 31.96
N GLY A 230 12.28 8.79 31.12
CA GLY A 230 13.34 7.79 31.24
C GLY A 230 14.50 8.13 32.19
N GLY A 231 14.26 8.37 33.48
CA GLY A 231 15.36 8.57 34.45
C GLY A 231 16.34 9.72 34.10
N ASN A 232 17.62 9.59 34.50
CA ASN A 232 18.68 10.61 34.29
C ASN A 232 19.02 10.88 32.82
N ASP A 233 18.53 10.05 31.89
CA ASP A 233 18.64 10.29 30.46
C ASP A 233 17.39 11.06 30.02
N GLY A 234 17.58 12.32 29.60
CA GLY A 234 16.48 13.17 29.13
C GLY A 234 15.69 12.56 27.96
N ASN A 235 14.71 13.31 27.44
CA ASN A 235 13.86 12.82 26.34
C ASN A 235 14.70 12.23 25.17
N GLN A 236 14.63 10.91 24.98
CA GLN A 236 15.36 10.20 23.93
C GLN A 236 14.46 10.00 22.71
N THR A 237 14.85 10.54 21.57
CA THR A 237 14.16 10.30 20.29
C THR A 237 14.44 8.89 19.80
N TYR A 238 13.40 8.13 19.49
CA TYR A 238 13.50 6.84 18.82
C TYR A 238 13.60 7.08 17.31
N PRO A 239 14.77 6.89 16.69
CA PRO A 239 14.98 7.26 15.29
C PRO A 239 14.10 6.39 14.39
N MET A 240 13.37 7.01 13.46
CA MET A 240 12.58 6.30 12.45
C MET A 240 12.70 7.01 11.10
N THR A 241 13.11 6.28 10.09
CA THR A 241 13.30 6.82 8.75
C THR A 241 12.03 6.75 7.91
N ASN A 242 11.84 7.74 7.04
CA ASN A 242 10.86 7.75 5.95
C ASN A 242 11.45 7.23 4.63
N LYS A 243 12.69 6.71 4.64
CA LYS A 243 13.34 6.09 3.48
C LYS A 243 13.21 4.57 3.54
N GLY A 244 13.13 3.94 2.38
CA GLY A 244 12.89 2.50 2.26
C GLY A 244 11.47 2.08 2.66
N ILE A 245 10.49 2.98 2.58
CA ILE A 245 9.07 2.70 2.83
C ILE A 245 8.33 2.30 1.54
N SER A 246 8.80 2.76 0.37
CA SER A 246 8.26 2.35 -0.92
C SER A 246 8.96 1.10 -1.46
N TRP A 247 8.28 0.39 -2.36
CA TRP A 247 8.79 -0.85 -2.93
C TRP A 247 9.84 -0.53 -3.97
N SER A 248 10.87 -1.36 -4.10
CA SER A 248 11.93 -1.14 -5.09
C SER A 248 11.37 -1.03 -6.52
N SER A 249 10.38 -1.86 -6.85
CA SER A 249 9.66 -1.79 -8.13
C SER A 249 8.92 -0.48 -8.35
N ASP A 250 8.40 0.16 -7.29
CA ASP A 250 7.72 1.44 -7.39
C ASP A 250 8.75 2.53 -7.72
N LYS A 251 9.91 2.54 -7.04
CA LYS A 251 11.00 3.50 -7.29
C LYS A 251 11.51 3.48 -8.74
N ASP A 252 11.46 2.33 -9.39
CA ASP A 252 11.87 2.22 -10.80
C ASP A 252 10.89 2.89 -11.76
N LEU A 253 9.60 2.95 -11.41
CA LEU A 253 8.56 3.60 -12.20
C LEU A 253 8.65 5.13 -12.14
N TYR A 254 8.94 5.69 -10.97
CA TYR A 254 9.03 7.13 -10.77
C TYR A 254 10.39 7.67 -11.19
N LYS A 255 10.40 8.74 -11.98
CA LYS A 255 11.63 9.43 -12.39
C LYS A 255 11.51 10.94 -12.17
N PRO A 256 12.64 11.66 -12.06
CA PRO A 256 12.63 13.10 -11.94
C PRO A 256 11.97 13.71 -13.19
N THR A 257 11.15 14.71 -12.95
CA THR A 257 10.44 15.40 -14.02
C THR A 257 11.38 16.17 -14.94
N LYS A 258 11.05 16.17 -16.22
CA LYS A 258 11.68 17.04 -17.23
C LYS A 258 10.92 18.35 -17.47
N TYR A 259 9.81 18.58 -16.76
CA TYR A 259 9.09 19.85 -16.82
C TYR A 259 9.91 20.96 -16.18
N SER A 260 9.86 22.15 -16.79
CA SER A 260 10.27 23.39 -16.14
C SER A 260 9.17 23.91 -15.21
N TYR A 261 9.55 24.68 -14.19
CA TYR A 261 8.61 25.21 -13.17
C TYR A 261 7.49 26.09 -13.76
N ASP A 262 7.73 26.73 -14.91
CA ASP A 262 6.78 27.61 -15.58
C ASP A 262 5.74 26.87 -16.44
N GLN A 263 5.99 25.60 -16.78
CA GLN A 263 5.14 24.82 -17.68
C GLN A 263 3.94 24.15 -16.97
N VAL A 264 4.06 23.93 -15.66
CA VAL A 264 3.12 23.15 -14.85
C VAL A 264 2.67 23.91 -13.61
N SER A 265 1.52 23.53 -13.06
CA SER A 265 0.96 24.05 -11.81
C SER A 265 0.84 22.92 -10.77
N PRO A 266 0.94 23.21 -9.45
CA PRO A 266 0.64 22.22 -8.42
C PRO A 266 -0.87 21.89 -8.38
N PRO A 267 -1.26 20.68 -7.94
CA PRO A 267 -2.66 20.32 -7.73
C PRO A 267 -3.38 21.26 -6.74
N PRO A 268 -4.71 21.43 -6.85
CA PRO A 268 -5.47 22.37 -6.02
C PRO A 268 -5.27 22.21 -4.51
N ASN A 269 -5.20 20.98 -3.99
CA ASN A 269 -5.03 20.75 -2.55
C ASN A 269 -3.59 20.95 -2.07
N TRP A 270 -2.64 21.18 -2.98
CA TRP A 270 -1.24 21.43 -2.65
C TRP A 270 -0.94 22.91 -2.46
N ILE A 271 -1.94 23.80 -2.58
CA ILE A 271 -1.79 25.25 -2.49
C ILE A 271 -1.10 25.71 -1.19
N LYS A 272 -1.34 25.03 -0.06
CA LYS A 272 -0.68 25.38 1.21
C LYS A 272 0.83 25.09 1.17
N ARG A 273 1.24 24.06 0.43
CA ARG A 273 2.65 23.67 0.25
C ARG A 273 3.33 24.50 -0.84
N TYR A 274 2.57 24.95 -1.83
CA TYR A 274 3.04 25.74 -2.97
C TYR A 274 2.16 27.00 -3.14
N PRO A 275 2.25 27.98 -2.22
CA PRO A 275 1.37 29.16 -2.23
C PRO A 275 1.52 30.00 -3.50
N ASP A 276 2.74 30.15 -3.99
CA ASP A 276 3.07 30.89 -5.22
C ASP A 276 3.11 30.00 -6.48
N GLY A 277 2.67 28.74 -6.36
CA GLY A 277 2.86 27.73 -7.39
C GLY A 277 4.30 27.18 -7.44
N TYR A 278 4.66 26.60 -8.59
CA TYR A 278 6.04 26.16 -8.83
C TYR A 278 6.92 27.34 -9.27
N THR A 279 8.05 27.50 -8.59
CA THR A 279 9.02 28.57 -8.82
C THR A 279 10.43 27.99 -8.86
N GLU A 280 11.43 28.80 -9.23
CA GLU A 280 12.83 28.38 -9.18
C GLU A 280 13.29 28.02 -7.75
N LYS A 281 12.78 28.75 -6.75
CA LYS A 281 13.09 28.49 -5.32
C LYS A 281 12.33 27.29 -4.76
N ASN A 282 11.12 27.04 -5.26
CA ASN A 282 10.26 25.93 -4.84
C ASN A 282 9.80 25.15 -6.09
N PRO A 283 10.72 24.35 -6.70
CA PRO A 283 10.46 23.66 -7.96
C PRO A 283 9.46 22.51 -7.78
N PRO A 284 8.97 21.93 -8.90
CA PRO A 284 8.17 20.71 -8.86
C PRO A 284 8.86 19.60 -8.06
N PRO A 285 8.14 18.85 -7.22
CA PRO A 285 8.77 17.88 -6.33
C PRO A 285 9.37 16.71 -7.10
N ASN A 286 10.49 16.20 -6.58
CA ASN A 286 11.13 15.00 -7.11
C ASN A 286 10.36 13.74 -6.66
N VAL A 287 9.47 13.26 -7.52
CA VAL A 287 8.62 12.08 -7.24
C VAL A 287 9.43 10.78 -7.08
N GLN A 288 10.68 10.72 -7.54
CA GLN A 288 11.54 9.54 -7.36
C GLN A 288 12.06 9.40 -5.93
N GLU A 289 12.37 10.51 -5.27
CA GLU A 289 12.92 10.53 -3.91
C GLU A 289 11.85 10.63 -2.82
N TRP A 290 10.65 11.07 -3.21
CA TRP A 290 9.51 11.26 -2.33
C TRP A 290 8.70 9.96 -2.15
N GLU A 291 9.19 9.08 -1.28
CA GLU A 291 8.63 7.74 -1.08
C GLU A 291 7.21 7.76 -0.49
N GLU A 292 6.86 8.75 0.32
CA GLU A 292 5.53 8.91 0.90
C GLU A 292 4.47 9.12 -0.19
N LEU A 293 4.81 9.89 -1.23
CA LEU A 293 3.95 10.04 -2.40
C LEU A 293 3.80 8.69 -3.14
N GLN A 294 4.88 7.93 -3.29
CA GLN A 294 4.83 6.62 -3.97
C GLN A 294 3.93 5.64 -3.22
N VAL A 295 4.03 5.59 -1.89
CA VAL A 295 3.16 4.78 -1.01
C VAL A 295 1.70 5.20 -1.16
N TRP A 296 1.42 6.50 -1.31
CA TRP A 296 0.08 7.01 -1.53
C TRP A 296 -0.47 6.63 -2.91
N MET A 297 0.33 6.84 -3.96
CA MET A 297 -0.04 6.60 -5.36
C MET A 297 -0.42 5.14 -5.62
N ARG A 298 0.15 4.20 -4.86
CA ARG A 298 -0.29 2.80 -4.87
C ARG A 298 -1.60 2.63 -4.12
N THR A 299 -2.72 2.66 -4.83
CA THR A 299 -4.07 2.63 -4.24
C THR A 299 -4.37 1.36 -3.42
N ALA A 300 -5.16 1.52 -2.36
CA ALA A 300 -5.66 0.41 -1.56
C ALA A 300 -6.93 -0.23 -2.17
N GLY A 301 -7.10 -1.54 -1.96
CA GLY A 301 -8.28 -2.28 -2.45
C GLY A 301 -9.55 -2.11 -1.61
N LEU A 302 -9.42 -1.67 -0.36
CA LEU A 302 -10.52 -1.51 0.61
C LEU A 302 -10.61 -0.05 1.10
N PRO A 303 -11.79 0.39 1.58
CA PRO A 303 -11.98 1.76 2.09
C PRO A 303 -11.31 2.02 3.45
N THR A 304 -10.92 0.95 4.14
CA THR A 304 -10.10 1.01 5.35
C THR A 304 -8.75 0.39 5.02
N PHE A 305 -7.69 1.18 5.13
CA PHE A 305 -6.35 0.76 4.77
C PHE A 305 -5.28 1.46 5.61
N SER A 306 -4.11 0.83 5.66
CA SER A 306 -2.93 1.37 6.32
C SER A 306 -1.83 1.62 5.29
N LYS A 307 -1.02 2.65 5.53
CA LYS A 307 0.11 3.06 4.68
C LYS A 307 1.31 3.31 5.57
N LEU A 308 2.47 2.84 5.14
CA LEU A 308 3.71 2.97 5.91
C LEU A 308 4.19 4.42 5.84
N ALA A 309 4.38 5.06 7.00
CA ALA A 309 4.94 6.41 7.10
C ALA A 309 6.43 6.36 7.47
N ARG A 310 6.78 5.54 8.48
CA ARG A 310 8.16 5.43 8.95
C ARG A 310 8.48 3.99 9.35
N ARG A 311 9.78 3.66 9.35
CA ARG A 311 10.30 2.37 9.80
C ARG A 311 11.60 2.54 10.57
N ASN A 312 11.87 1.62 11.49
CA ASN A 312 13.21 1.39 12.05
C ASN A 312 13.48 -0.12 12.00
N ASP A 313 14.55 -0.50 11.31
CA ASP A 313 14.94 -1.89 11.09
C ASP A 313 16.09 -2.36 11.99
N GLY A 314 16.77 -1.44 12.67
CA GLY A 314 18.00 -1.73 13.41
C GLY A 314 17.80 -1.79 14.92
N ASP A 315 16.98 -0.91 15.47
CA ASP A 315 16.86 -0.73 16.92
C ASP A 315 15.59 -1.39 17.46
N ARG A 316 15.68 -1.86 18.71
CA ARG A 316 14.52 -2.25 19.50
C ARG A 316 13.88 -1.02 20.14
N MET A 317 12.55 -1.00 20.20
CA MET A 317 11.82 0.03 20.93
C MET A 317 11.67 -0.42 22.40
N LEU A 318 12.32 0.29 23.31
CA LEU A 318 12.33 -0.07 24.73
C LEU A 318 10.97 0.18 25.40
N ALA A 319 10.66 -0.56 26.45
CA ALA A 319 9.48 -0.31 27.26
C ALA A 319 9.49 1.11 27.89
N GLY A 320 8.31 1.72 27.96
CA GLY A 320 8.06 3.01 28.61
C GLY A 320 7.13 3.93 27.81
N SER A 321 6.95 5.14 28.31
CA SER A 321 6.09 6.15 27.70
C SER A 321 6.78 6.86 26.54
N TYR A 322 6.04 7.08 25.47
CA TYR A 322 6.46 7.81 24.28
C TYR A 322 5.48 8.92 23.96
N GLN A 323 5.99 9.97 23.33
CA GLN A 323 5.23 11.06 22.73
C GLN A 323 5.50 11.08 21.23
N ILE A 324 4.45 11.06 20.42
CA ILE A 324 4.51 11.34 18.97
C ILE A 324 3.78 12.65 18.74
N ASP A 325 4.40 13.54 17.96
CA ASP A 325 3.79 14.77 17.51
C ASP A 325 3.40 14.64 16.03
N ILE A 326 2.16 15.01 15.71
CA ILE A 326 1.59 14.98 14.36
C ILE A 326 1.21 16.41 13.99
N GLN A 327 1.80 16.92 12.92
CA GLN A 327 1.47 18.24 12.39
C GLN A 327 0.24 18.08 11.47
N ASP A 328 -0.93 18.51 11.95
CA ASP A 328 -2.19 18.44 11.21
C ASP A 328 -2.21 19.54 10.14
N SER A 329 -1.86 19.16 8.91
CA SER A 329 -1.90 20.09 7.77
C SER A 329 -3.31 20.23 7.18
N MET A 330 -4.34 19.88 7.96
CA MET A 330 -5.74 19.73 7.56
C MET A 330 -5.89 18.73 6.42
N PHE A 331 -5.69 17.44 6.68
CA PHE A 331 -6.32 16.40 5.86
C PHE A 331 -7.84 16.40 6.14
N ASN A 332 -8.53 17.48 5.75
CA ASN A 332 -9.98 17.51 5.80
C ASN A 332 -10.49 16.69 4.61
N LEU A 333 -10.93 15.48 4.91
CA LEU A 333 -11.79 14.68 4.05
C LEU A 333 -13.01 15.53 3.68
N PHE A 334 -13.07 15.97 2.42
CA PHE A 334 -14.26 16.58 1.83
C PHE A 334 -15.40 15.56 1.74
#